data_AF-A0A7C7NZC3-F1
#
_entry.id   AF-A0A7C7NZC3-F1
#
_cell.length_a   1.000
_cell.length_b   1.000
_cell.length_c   1.000
_cell.angle_alpha   90.00
_cell.angle_beta   90.00
_cell.angle_gamma   90.00
#
_symmetry.space_group_name_H-M   'P 1'
#
loop_
_entity.id
_entity.type
_entity.pdbx_description
1 polymer ?
#
loop_
_entity_poly.entity_id
_entity_poly.type
_entity_poly.pdbx_seq_one_letter_code
_entity_poly.pdbx_strand_id
1 'polypeptide(L)' 'MSRPPESPGRPHLALVGLMGAGKSAVGRELADLRDVRHVDLDVAVTAGVGRSIGVLFAELGEEGFRDAEQSTL' A
#
# COMPACT_ATOMS: atom_id res chain seq x y z
N MET A 1 -35.96 -15.37 -0.43
CA MET A 1 -34.63 -15.98 -0.19
C MET A 1 -33.73 -14.87 0.32
N SER A 2 -33.29 -14.93 1.58
CA SER A 2 -32.42 -13.90 2.16
C SER A 2 -30.98 -14.11 1.69
N ARG A 3 -30.34 -13.04 1.21
CA ARG A 3 -28.89 -12.98 0.97
C ARG A 3 -28.20 -13.25 2.32
N PRO A 4 -27.24 -14.19 2.40
CA PRO A 4 -26.51 -14.44 3.64
C PRO A 4 -25.77 -13.16 4.05
N PRO A 5 -25.58 -12.91 5.36
CA PRO A 5 -24.83 -11.76 5.84
C PRO A 5 -23.44 -11.80 5.22
N GLU A 6 -23.08 -10.73 4.54
CA GLU A 6 -21.72 -10.51 4.05
C GLU A 6 -20.73 -10.74 5.19
N SER A 7 -19.86 -11.73 5.03
CA SER A 7 -18.80 -12.01 6.01
C SER A 7 -18.01 -10.71 6.21
N PRO A 8 -17.63 -10.35 7.45
CA PRO A 8 -16.82 -9.16 7.68
C PRO A 8 -15.61 -9.25 6.75
N GLY A 9 -15.40 -8.20 5.94
CA GLY A 9 -14.31 -8.15 4.98
C GLY A 9 -12.99 -8.51 5.66
N ARG A 10 -12.13 -9.25 4.96
CA ARG A 10 -10.81 -9.62 5.51
C ARG A 10 -10.06 -8.34 5.92
N PRO A 11 -9.47 -8.27 7.13
CA PRO A 11 -8.74 -7.08 7.56
C PRO A 11 -7.50 -6.85 6.69
N HIS A 12 -7.11 -5.59 6.54
CA HIS A 12 -5.86 -5.22 5.88
C HIS A 12 -4.66 -5.54 6.79
N LEU A 13 -3.55 -5.99 6.19
CA LEU A 13 -2.27 -6.18 6.86
C LEU A 13 -1.27 -5.14 6.32
N ALA A 14 -0.75 -4.30 7.21
CA ALA A 14 0.31 -3.35 6.88
C ALA A 14 1.67 -3.88 7.36
N LEU A 15 2.65 -3.98 6.46
CA LEU A 15 4.02 -4.31 6.80
C LEU A 15 4.82 -3.03 7.01
N VAL A 16 5.34 -2.81 8.21
CA VAL A 16 6.11 -1.62 8.59
C VAL A 16 7.57 -1.94 8.88
N GLY A 17 8.47 -0.99 8.64
CA GLY A 17 9.91 -1.16 8.85
C GLY A 17 10.74 -0.32 7.89
N LEU A 18 12.06 -0.31 8.08
CA LEU A 18 13.00 0.48 7.28
C LEU A 18 13.04 0.05 5.79
N MET A 19 13.56 0.93 4.93
CA MET A 19 13.87 0.60 3.54
C MET A 19 14.87 -0.56 3.48
N GLY A 20 14.67 -1.51 2.57
CA GLY A 20 15.54 -2.69 2.45
C GLY A 20 15.26 -3.82 3.45
N ALA A 21 14.33 -3.66 4.40
CA ALA A 21 13.96 -4.71 5.36
C ALA A 21 13.20 -5.90 4.75
N GLY A 22 13.01 -5.94 3.42
CA GLY A 22 12.34 -7.04 2.72
C GLY A 22 10.81 -7.00 2.72
N LYS A 23 10.18 -5.89 3.11
CA LYS A 23 8.72 -5.75 3.23
C LYS A 23 7.96 -6.14 1.96
N SER A 24 8.37 -5.64 0.79
CA SER A 24 7.71 -5.98 -0.49
C SER A 24 7.89 -7.45 -0.88
N ALA A 25 9.01 -8.08 -0.51
CA ALA A 25 9.22 -9.50 -0.76
C ALA A 25 8.33 -10.37 0.13
N VAL A 26 8.30 -10.08 1.43
CA VAL A 26 7.45 -10.78 2.40
C VAL A 26 5.96 -10.56 2.10
N GLY A 27 5.57 -9.34 1.74
CA GLY A 27 4.18 -9.00 1.41
C GLY A 27 3.67 -9.76 0.19
N ARG A 28 4.52 -9.94 -0.83
CA ARG A 28 4.17 -10.70 -2.03
C ARG A 28 3.99 -12.19 -1.74
N GLU A 29 4.92 -12.79 -1.00
CA GLU A 29 4.82 -14.19 -0.57
C GLU A 29 3.57 -14.42 0.31
N LEU A 30 3.30 -13.53 1.27
CA LEU A 30 2.12 -13.61 2.13
C LEU A 30 0.82 -13.49 1.33
N ALA A 31 0.80 -12.63 0.32
CA ALA A 31 -0.37 -12.44 -0.54
C ALA A 31 -0.69 -13.70 -1.35
N ASP A 32 0.34 -14.33 -1.93
CA ASP A 32 0.22 -15.57 -2.68
C ASP A 32 -0.25 -16.72 -1.76
N LEU A 33 0.31 -16.84 -0.55
CA LEU A 33 -0.08 -17.86 0.43
C LEU A 33 -1.52 -17.70 0.97
N ARG A 34 -2.08 -16.49 0.91
CA ARG A 34 -3.39 -16.17 1.49
C ARG A 34 -4.46 -15.87 0.46
N ASP A 35 -4.13 -15.95 -0.84
CA ASP A 35 -5.01 -15.58 -1.94
C ASP A 35 -5.64 -14.19 -1.69
N VAL A 36 -4.77 -13.20 -1.47
CA VAL A 36 -5.14 -11.79 -1.30
C VAL A 36 -4.30 -10.91 -2.21
N ARG A 37 -4.72 -9.66 -2.39
CA ARG A 37 -3.95 -8.68 -3.16
C ARG A 37 -2.79 -8.15 -2.32
N HIS A 38 -1.61 -8.09 -2.92
CA HIS A 38 -0.48 -7.30 -2.42
C HIS A 38 -0.54 -5.89 -3.02
N VAL A 39 -0.35 -4.87 -2.19
CA VAL A 39 -0.20 -3.47 -2.62
C VAL A 39 1.11 -2.96 -2.06
N ASP A 40 1.98 -2.49 -2.94
CA ASP A 40 3.15 -1.71 -2.55
C ASP A 40 2.73 -0.22 -2.55
N LEU A 41 2.68 0.39 -1.37
CA LEU A 41 2.12 1.74 -1.18
C LEU A 41 2.93 2.79 -1.94
N ASP A 42 4.25 2.67 -1.97
CA ASP A 42 5.15 3.56 -2.70
C ASP A 42 4.85 3.55 -4.21
N VAL A 43 4.60 2.36 -4.76
CA VAL A 43 4.21 2.20 -6.17
C VAL A 43 2.80 2.77 -6.40
N ALA A 44 1.86 2.54 -5.47
CA ALA A 44 0.50 3.05 -5.60
C ALA A 44 0.45 4.59 -5.60
N VAL A 45 1.20 5.24 -4.71
CA VAL A 45 1.33 6.71 -4.64
C VAL A 45 1.88 7.26 -5.95
N THR A 46 2.98 6.70 -6.45
CA THR A 46 3.60 7.18 -7.71
C THR A 46 2.72 6.92 -8.93
N ALA A 47 1.96 5.84 -8.96
CA ALA A 47 1.01 5.55 -10.03
C ALA A 47 -0.15 6.58 -10.07
N GLY A 48 -0.63 7.05 -8.92
CA GLY A 48 -1.68 8.06 -8.84
C GLY A 48 -1.25 9.44 -9.31
N VAL A 49 0.02 9.80 -9.07
CA VAL A 49 0.56 11.14 -9.40
C VAL A 49 1.32 11.18 -10.72
N GLY A 50 1.76 10.03 -11.25
CA GLY A 50 2.56 9.93 -12.48
C GLY A 50 3.98 10.47 -12.34
N ARG A 51 4.50 10.59 -11.11
CA ARG A 51 5.83 11.10 -10.77
C ARG A 51 6.55 10.14 -9.83
N SER A 52 7.88 10.13 -9.84
CA SER A 52 8.66 9.30 -8.92
C SER A 52 8.63 9.85 -7.49
N ILE A 53 8.87 8.98 -6.50
CA ILE A 53 8.95 9.38 -5.08
C ILE A 53 9.99 10.50 -4.89
N GLY A 54 11.15 10.38 -5.53
CA GLY A 54 12.21 11.39 -5.44
C GLY A 54 11.76 12.78 -5.93
N VAL A 55 10.94 12.83 -6.98
CA VAL A 55 10.36 14.11 -7.46
C VAL A 55 9.34 14.64 -6.44
N LEU A 56 8.46 13.77 -5.92
CA LEU A 56 7.47 14.17 -4.92
C LEU A 56 8.12 14.72 -3.65
N PHE A 57 9.15 14.06 -3.12
CA PHE A 57 9.91 14.54 -1.97
C PHE A 57 10.62 15.87 -2.26
N ALA A 58 11.20 16.03 -3.45
CA ALA A 58 11.91 17.25 -3.81
C ALA A 58 10.97 18.47 -3.96
N GLU A 59 9.75 18.26 -4.47
CA GLU A 59 8.79 19.33 -4.72
C GLU A 59 7.88 19.63 -3.53
N LEU A 60 7.44 18.60 -2.81
CA LEU A 60 6.41 18.70 -1.77
C LEU A 60 6.97 18.49 -0.34
N GLY A 61 8.23 18.08 -0.22
CA GLY A 61 8.82 17.69 1.05
C GLY A 61 8.21 16.39 1.61
N GLU A 62 8.60 16.08 2.85
CA GLU A 62 8.07 14.90 3.54
C GLU A 62 6.57 15.01 3.80
N GLU A 63 6.09 16.18 4.23
CA GLU A 63 4.68 16.41 4.58
C GLU A 63 3.74 16.11 3.40
N GLY A 64 4.02 16.67 2.21
CA GLY A 64 3.19 16.40 1.05
C GLY A 64 3.28 14.96 0.54
N PHE A 65 4.39 14.25 0.80
CA PHE A 65 4.45 12.81 0.54
C PHE A 65 3.56 12.03 1.51
N ARG A 66 3.52 12.38 2.80
CA ARG A 66 2.62 11.75 3.78
C ARG A 66 1.15 11.97 3.43
N ASP A 67 0.79 13.17 2.97
CA ASP A 67 -0.58 13.46 2.50
C ASP A 67 -0.96 12.60 1.28
N ALA A 68 -0.01 12.39 0.36
CA ALA A 68 -0.20 11.53 -0.80
C ALA A 68 -0.34 10.05 -0.41
N GLU A 69 0.45 9.55 0.54
CA GLU A 69 0.31 8.21 1.13
C GLU A 69 -1.09 8.03 1.72
N GLN A 70 -1.55 8.98 2.54
CA GLN A 70 -2.85 8.93 3.19
C GLN A 70 -4.00 8.94 2.18
N SER A 71 -3.87 9.69 1.09
CA SER A 71 -4.90 9.77 0.03
C SER A 71 -4.98 8.53 -0.85
N THR A 72 -3.96 7.66 -0.80
CA THR A 72 -3.86 6.44 -1.63
C THR A 72 -4.47 5.21 -0.94
N LEU A 73 -4.57 5.23 0.39
CA LEU A 73 -5.16 4.17 1.22
C LEU A 73 -6.69 4.22 1.20
#